data_AF-A0A4S0J0B2-F1
#
_entry.id   AF-A0A4S0J0B2-F1
#
_cell.length_a   1.000
_cell.length_b   1.000
_cell.length_c   1.000
_cell.angle_alpha   90.00
_cell.angle_beta   90.00
_cell.angle_gamma   90.00
#
_symmetry.space_group_name_H-M   'P 1'
#
loop_
_entity.id
_entity.type
_entity.pdbx_description
1 polymer ?
#
loop_
_entity_poly.entity_id
_entity_poly.type
_entity_poly.pdbx_seq_one_letter_code
_entity_poly.pdbx_strand_id
1 'polypeptide(L)'
;VVVIAHGPFASYDGFYGSSYWTTALLSHALLSLLIALCLFTAAALDVMKALKTETHTDPLSGLLNRRGFGERAAMLLQRCAVAKFPVALVLADLDHFNALNDVHGHAAGDWVIADFA
;
A
#
# COMPACT_ATOMS: atom_id res chain seq x y z
N VAL A 1 -62.51 -11.39 3.56
CA VAL A 1 -61.83 -12.67 3.82
C VAL A 1 -60.45 -12.34 4.37
N VAL A 2 -60.19 -12.66 5.64
CA VAL A 2 -58.84 -12.53 6.22
C VAL A 2 -58.16 -13.88 6.04
N VAL A 3 -57.08 -13.93 5.25
CA VAL A 3 -56.25 -15.12 5.11
C VAL A 3 -55.15 -15.02 6.16
N ILE A 4 -55.20 -15.88 7.16
CA ILE A 4 -54.12 -16.01 8.14
C ILE A 4 -53.19 -17.10 7.61
N ALA A 5 -51.98 -16.71 7.20
CA ALA A 5 -50.94 -17.65 6.82
C ALA A 5 -50.21 -18.13 8.07
N HIS A 6 -50.23 -19.43 8.34
CA HIS A 6 -49.41 -20.04 9.38
C HIS A 6 -48.04 -20.42 8.81
N GLY A 7 -46.97 -19.97 9.47
CA GLY A 7 -45.62 -20.41 9.17
C GLY A 7 -45.39 -21.87 9.60
N PRO A 8 -44.24 -22.47 9.24
CA PRO A 8 -43.92 -23.86 9.54
C PRO A 8 -43.72 -24.17 11.03
N PHE A 9 -43.74 -23.15 11.90
CA PHE A 9 -43.55 -23.28 13.34
C PHE A 9 -44.80 -22.78 14.09
N ALA A 10 -45.29 -23.59 15.03
CA ALA A 10 -46.49 -23.31 15.82
C ALA A 10 -46.22 -22.40 17.05
N SER A 11 -44.96 -22.23 17.43
CA SER A 11 -44.53 -21.41 18.57
C SER A 11 -43.11 -20.85 18.36
N TYR A 12 -42.78 -19.79 19.09
CA TYR A 12 -41.43 -19.21 19.07
C TYR A 12 -40.36 -20.19 19.58
N ASP A 13 -40.67 -20.97 20.62
CA ASP A 13 -39.73 -21.96 21.16
C ASP A 13 -39.39 -23.04 20.11
N GLY A 14 -40.38 -23.48 19.32
CA GLY A 14 -40.16 -24.42 18.23
C GLY A 14 -39.33 -23.83 17.08
N PHE A 15 -39.46 -22.52 16.84
CA PHE A 15 -38.61 -21.80 15.88
C PHE A 15 -37.16 -21.69 16.37
N TYR A 16 -36.94 -21.26 17.61
CA TYR A 16 -35.59 -21.10 18.18
C TYR A 16 -34.85 -22.42 18.38
N GLY A 17 -35.58 -23.51 18.68
CA GLY A 17 -35.02 -24.86 18.75
C GLY A 17 -34.80 -25.54 17.39
N SER A 18 -35.21 -24.91 16.29
CA SER A 18 -35.10 -25.51 14.95
C SER A 18 -33.67 -25.47 14.40
N SER A 19 -33.32 -26.46 13.58
CA SER A 19 -32.05 -26.48 12.83
C SER A 19 -31.93 -25.30 11.86
N TYR A 20 -33.06 -24.78 11.37
CA TYR A 20 -33.11 -23.57 10.55
C TYR A 20 -32.53 -22.37 11.31
N TRP A 21 -33.02 -22.10 12.52
CA TRP A 21 -32.58 -20.95 13.32
C TRP A 21 -31.09 -21.03 13.66
N THR A 22 -30.62 -22.21 14.09
CA THR A 22 -29.19 -22.41 14.40
C THR A 22 -28.31 -22.27 13.17
N THR A 23 -28.74 -22.79 12.02
CA THR A 23 -27.99 -22.68 10.75
C THR A 23 -27.94 -21.24 10.26
N ALA A 24 -29.07 -20.52 10.34
CA ALA A 24 -29.14 -19.10 9.97
C ALA A 24 -28.24 -18.25 10.86
N LEU A 25 -28.26 -18.48 12.18
CA LEU A 25 -27.42 -17.77 13.14
C LEU A 25 -25.92 -18.02 12.89
N LEU A 26 -25.53 -19.28 12.70
CA LEU A 26 -24.14 -19.65 12.40
C LEU A 26 -23.67 -19.07 11.07
N SER A 27 -24.51 -19.11 10.04
CA SER A 27 -24.19 -18.56 8.72
C SER A 27 -24.02 -17.04 8.78
N HIS A 28 -24.87 -16.35 9.56
CA HIS A 28 -24.75 -14.91 9.76
C HIS A 28 -23.48 -14.56 10.53
N ALA A 29 -23.17 -15.28 11.62
CA ALA A 29 -21.94 -15.08 12.39
C ALA A 29 -20.70 -15.29 11.51
N LEU A 30 -20.67 -16.37 10.72
CA LEU A 30 -19.56 -16.66 9.80
C LEU A 30 -19.40 -15.57 8.73
N LEU A 31 -20.51 -15.13 8.10
CA LEU A 31 -20.48 -14.07 7.10
C LEU A 31 -19.98 -12.75 7.69
N SER A 32 -20.46 -12.38 8.88
CA SER A 32 -20.05 -11.16 9.57
C SER A 32 -18.55 -11.18 9.92
N LEU A 33 -18.03 -12.33 10.36
CA LEU A 33 -16.61 -12.52 10.65
C LEU A 33 -15.76 -12.42 9.38
N LEU A 34 -16.19 -13.04 8.28
CA LEU A 34 -15.47 -12.97 7.00
C LEU A 34 -15.42 -11.55 6.46
N ILE A 35 -16.53 -10.81 6.52
CA ILE A 35 -16.56 -9.40 6.10
C ILE A 35 -15.63 -8.56 6.98
N ALA A 36 -15.71 -8.73 8.30
CA ALA A 36 -14.83 -8.02 9.23
C ALA A 36 -13.35 -8.29 8.95
N LEU A 37 -12.98 -9.55 8.70
CA LEU A 37 -11.60 -9.92 8.38
C LEU A 37 -11.14 -9.36 7.03
N CYS A 38 -11.99 -9.41 6.00
CA CYS A 38 -11.70 -8.81 4.70
C CYS A 38 -11.49 -7.29 4.80
N LEU A 39 -12.36 -6.59 5.54
CA LEU A 39 -12.22 -5.15 5.75
C LEU A 39 -10.96 -4.82 6.56
N PHE A 40 -10.69 -5.59 7.62
CA PHE A 40 -9.49 -5.40 8.43
C PHE A 40 -8.21 -5.62 7.62
N THR A 41 -8.15 -6.69 6.83
CA THR A 41 -6.98 -6.98 5.99
C THR A 41 -6.81 -5.95 4.88
N ALA A 42 -7.90 -5.50 4.23
CA ALA A 42 -7.85 -4.42 3.24
C ALA A 42 -7.33 -3.11 3.86
N ALA A 43 -7.87 -2.69 5.01
CA ALA A 43 -7.41 -1.50 5.70
C ALA A 43 -5.95 -1.61 6.15
N ALA A 44 -5.53 -2.77 6.66
CA ALA A 44 -4.14 -3.01 7.03
C ALA A 44 -3.20 -2.93 5.80
N LEU A 45 -3.62 -3.50 4.67
CA LEU A 45 -2.87 -3.42 3.41
C LEU A 45 -2.78 -1.98 2.90
N ASP A 46 -3.84 -1.18 3.01
CA ASP A 46 -3.83 0.23 2.61
C ASP A 46 -2.90 1.06 3.50
N VAL A 47 -2.92 0.84 4.82
CA VAL A 47 -2.01 1.52 5.76
C VAL A 47 -0.56 1.12 5.48
N MET A 48 -0.28 -0.18 5.32
CA MET A 48 1.06 -0.65 4.96
C MET A 48 1.49 -0.09 3.61
N LYS A 49 0.58 -0.01 2.64
CA LYS A 49 0.85 0.60 1.35
C LYS A 49 1.12 2.09 1.48
N ALA A 50 0.41 2.84 2.32
CA ALA A 50 0.63 4.26 2.56
C ALA A 50 1.98 4.52 3.26
N LEU A 51 2.32 3.72 4.28
CA LEU A 51 3.64 3.76 4.92
C LEU A 51 4.76 3.38 3.93
N LYS A 52 4.46 2.42 3.06
CA LYS A 52 5.34 1.99 1.97
C LYS A 52 5.24 2.87 0.73
N THR A 53 4.35 3.85 0.69
CA THR A 53 4.37 4.93 -0.31
C THR A 53 5.37 5.93 0.25
N GLU A 54 6.59 5.47 0.56
CA GLU A 54 7.76 5.67 -0.30
C GLU A 54 7.69 7.04 -0.91
N THR A 55 8.30 7.99 -0.21
CA THR A 55 8.78 9.19 -0.86
C THR A 55 9.59 8.75 -2.08
N HIS A 56 9.19 9.19 -3.28
CA HIS A 56 10.02 9.00 -4.48
C HIS A 56 11.32 9.79 -4.39
N THR A 57 11.46 10.60 -3.34
CA THR A 57 12.62 11.40 -3.02
C THR A 57 13.43 10.75 -1.90
N ASP A 58 14.74 10.84 -2.04
CA ASP A 58 15.68 10.61 -0.96
C ASP A 58 15.62 11.80 0.02
N PRO A 59 15.42 11.59 1.32
CA PRO A 59 15.22 12.68 2.28
C PRO A 59 16.48 13.50 2.58
N LEU A 60 17.67 12.96 2.28
CA LEU A 60 18.94 13.64 2.51
C LEU A 60 19.27 14.61 1.38
N SER A 61 19.15 14.16 0.14
CA SER A 61 19.44 14.95 -1.07
C SER A 61 18.23 15.70 -1.62
N GLY A 62 17.00 15.30 -1.28
CA GLY A 62 15.77 15.81 -1.88
C GLY A 62 15.53 15.37 -3.34
N LEU A 63 16.50 14.69 -3.96
CA LEU A 63 16.42 14.17 -5.33
C LEU A 63 15.56 12.91 -5.39
N LEU A 64 15.19 12.49 -6.60
CA LEU A 64 14.55 11.21 -6.80
C LEU A 64 15.45 10.07 -6.32
N ASN A 65 14.94 9.22 -5.44
CA ASN A 65 15.61 7.97 -5.10
C ASN A 65 15.62 7.02 -6.29
N ARG A 66 16.35 5.90 -6.18
CA ARG A 66 16.50 4.92 -7.27
C ARG A 66 15.17 4.47 -7.87
N ARG A 67 14.13 4.31 -7.04
CA ARG A 67 12.80 3.94 -7.51
C ARG A 67 12.11 5.08 -8.25
N GLY A 68 12.08 6.27 -7.66
CA GLY A 68 11.52 7.49 -8.27
C GLY A 68 12.16 7.83 -9.61
N PHE A 69 13.49 7.73 -9.70
CA PHE A 69 14.23 7.92 -10.94
C PHE A 69 13.83 6.88 -11.98
N GLY A 70 13.79 5.60 -11.63
CA GLY A 70 13.45 4.52 -12.56
C GLY A 70 12.05 4.68 -13.17
N GLU A 71 11.05 4.96 -12.34
CA GLU A 71 9.67 5.20 -12.78
C GLU A 71 9.58 6.43 -13.69
N ARG A 72 10.27 7.53 -13.34
CA ARG A 72 10.26 8.77 -14.13
C ARG A 72 11.00 8.63 -15.46
N ALA A 73 12.15 7.95 -15.45
CA ALA A 73 12.94 7.66 -16.64
C ALA A 73 12.16 6.77 -17.62
N ALA A 74 11.47 5.73 -17.13
CA ALA A 74 10.65 4.86 -17.98
C ALA A 74 9.55 5.65 -18.71
N MET A 75 8.85 6.55 -18.00
CA MET A 75 7.85 7.43 -18.61
C MET A 75 8.46 8.38 -19.65
N LEU A 76 9.64 8.94 -19.37
CA LEU A 76 10.32 9.86 -20.28
C LEU A 76 10.78 9.13 -21.55
N LEU A 77 11.38 7.95 -21.41
CA LEU A 77 11.83 7.13 -22.53
C LEU A 77 10.66 6.73 -23.46
N GLN A 78 9.51 6.37 -22.90
CA GLN A 78 8.31 6.09 -23.71
C GLN A 78 7.87 7.31 -24.53
N ARG A 79 7.83 8.50 -23.91
CA ARG A 79 7.45 9.74 -24.60
C ARG A 79 8.44 10.12 -25.70
N CYS A 80 9.73 10.04 -25.39
CA CYS A 80 10.79 10.32 -26.35
C CYS A 80 10.81 9.31 -27.52
N ALA A 81 10.49 8.04 -27.27
CA ALA A 81 10.38 7.03 -28.31
C ALA A 81 9.26 7.37 -29.31
N VAL A 82 8.09 7.79 -28.82
CA VAL A 82 6.97 8.24 -29.68
C VAL A 82 7.34 9.50 -30.46
N ALA A 83 7.99 10.47 -29.81
CA ALA A 83 8.40 11.73 -30.42
C ALA A 83 9.69 11.65 -31.27
N LYS A 84 10.35 10.48 -31.32
CA LYS A 84 11.67 10.25 -31.93
C LYS A 84 12.75 11.23 -31.44
N PHE A 85 12.73 11.58 -30.16
CA PHE A 85 13.78 12.42 -29.56
C PHE A 85 14.91 11.58 -28.97
N PRO A 86 16.18 11.98 -29.18
CA PRO A 86 17.31 11.33 -28.53
C PRO A 86 17.29 11.60 -27.01
N VAL A 87 17.78 10.62 -26.24
CA VAL A 87 17.88 10.70 -24.77
C VAL A 87 19.32 10.39 -24.38
N ALA A 88 19.86 11.15 -23.42
CA ALA A 88 21.16 10.91 -22.81
C ALA A 88 21.00 10.69 -21.30
N LEU A 89 21.89 9.88 -20.72
CA LEU A 89 21.99 9.65 -19.28
C LEU A 89 23.38 10.10 -18.82
N VAL A 90 23.42 10.92 -17.77
CA VAL A 90 24.65 11.33 -17.09
C VAL A 90 24.66 10.69 -15.71
N LEU A 91 25.80 10.10 -15.34
CA LEU A 91 26.05 9.55 -14.01
C LEU A 91 27.20 10.35 -13.40
N ALA A 92 27.04 10.74 -12.14
CA ALA A 92 28.05 11.44 -11.35
C ALA A 92 28.20 10.71 -10.00
N ASP A 93 29.42 10.75 -9.46
CA ASP A 93 29.77 10.18 -8.16
C ASP A 93 30.67 11.18 -7.41
N LEU A 94 30.63 11.14 -6.08
CA LEU A 94 31.48 12.00 -5.24
C LEU A 94 32.83 11.33 -5.01
N ASP A 95 33.87 11.86 -5.63
CA ASP A 95 35.22 11.33 -5.52
C ASP A 95 35.71 11.33 -4.05
N HIS A 96 36.33 10.23 -3.63
CA HIS A 96 36.93 10.06 -2.29
C HIS A 96 35.96 10.29 -1.11
N PHE A 97 34.64 10.12 -1.30
CA PHE A 97 33.64 10.37 -0.26
C PHE A 97 33.86 9.60 1.06
N ASN A 98 34.36 8.36 1.01
CA ASN A 98 34.70 7.61 2.22
C ASN A 98 35.83 8.27 3.03
N ALA A 99 36.87 8.80 2.37
CA ALA A 99 37.96 9.47 3.06
C ALA A 99 37.48 10.77 3.73
N LEU A 100 36.52 11.48 3.12
CA LEU A 100 35.87 12.63 3.75
C LEU A 100 35.12 12.21 5.01
N ASN A 101 34.34 11.13 4.94
CA ASN A 101 33.62 10.58 6.10
C ASN A 101 34.57 10.13 7.21
N ASP A 102 35.70 9.52 6.86
CA ASP A 102 36.69 9.05 7.84
C ASP A 102 37.37 10.22 8.59
N VAL A 103 37.60 11.35 7.92
CA VAL A 103 38.25 12.53 8.51
C VAL A 103 37.27 13.45 9.24
N HIS A 104 36.08 13.66 8.68
CA HIS A 104 35.12 14.67 9.14
C HIS A 104 33.85 14.11 9.78
N GLY A 105 33.69 12.78 9.76
CA GLY A 105 32.51 12.07 10.27
C GLY A 105 31.34 12.07 9.29
N HIS A 106 30.42 11.10 9.49
CA HIS A 106 29.26 10.90 8.61
C HIS A 106 28.35 12.13 8.50
N ALA A 107 28.18 12.91 9.56
CA ALA A 107 27.37 14.12 9.51
C ALA A 107 27.91 15.13 8.48
N ALA A 108 29.23 15.26 8.34
CA ALA A 108 29.83 16.12 7.32
C ALA A 108 29.58 15.57 5.91
N GLY A 109 29.62 14.24 5.73
CA GLY A 109 29.23 13.60 4.47
C GLY A 109 27.78 13.86 4.10
N ASP A 110 26.86 13.80 5.06
CA ASP A 110 25.45 14.11 4.86
C ASP A 110 25.26 15.54 4.36
N TRP A 111 25.98 16.52 4.93
CA TRP A 111 25.99 17.90 4.45
C TRP A 111 26.49 18.03 3.01
N VAL A 112 27.56 17.33 2.65
CA VAL A 112 28.10 17.34 1.28
C VAL A 112 27.10 16.75 0.29
N ILE A 113 26.42 15.65 0.65
CA ILE A 113 25.36 15.07 -0.19
C ILE A 113 24.22 16.07 -0.37
N ALA A 114 23.78 16.73 0.70
CA ALA A 114 22.67 17.69 0.66
C ALA A 114 23.01 18.97 -0.13
N ASP A 115 24.27 19.42 -0.13
CA ASP A 115 24.73 20.62 -0.85
C ASP A 115 25.02 20.35 -2.34
N PHE A 116 25.49 19.14 -2.67
CA PHE A 116 25.79 18.76 -4.05
C PHE A 116 24.55 18.48 -4.90
N ALA A 117 23.46 18.07 -4.25
CA ALA A 117 22.21 17.61 -4.87
C ALA A 117 21.36 18.74 -5.47
#